data_AF-A0A9X1RXM3-F1
#
_entry.id   AF-A0A9X1RXM3-F1
#
_cell.length_a   1.000
_cell.length_b   1.000
_cell.length_c   1.000
_cell.angle_alpha   90.00
_cell.angle_beta   90.00
_cell.angle_gamma   90.00
#
_symmetry.space_group_name_H-M   'P 1'
#
loop_
_entity.id
_entity.type
_entity.pdbx_description
1 polymer ?
#
loop_
_entity_poly.entity_id
_entity_poly.type
_entity_poly.pdbx_seq_one_letter_code
_entity_poly.pdbx_strand_id
1 'polypeptide(L)'
;MKIIKGLFLSILALGVVSCDDDDDNETMETTTSYTAQLGSINDSGASGTATVSVQGDMLTVNVMAQGMVPNQAHPQHIHGLMDDEEATCPPASADTDEDGIITIPEGAPFYGEVLLPLDDFPMADENGNISYEKTFMLGENGTPTAEELDDLEDRVIVLHGLNNNDEYVATIPVACGELDEM
;
A
#
# COMPACT_ATOMS: atom_id res chain seq x y z
N MET A 1 -50.97 -14.94 75.25
CA MET A 1 -50.63 -15.50 73.92
C MET A 1 -51.03 -14.49 72.86
N LYS A 2 -50.19 -14.33 71.85
CA LYS A 2 -50.28 -13.43 70.67
C LYS A 2 -49.60 -12.06 70.74
N ILE A 3 -48.29 -12.14 70.48
CA ILE A 3 -47.44 -11.37 69.54
C ILE A 3 -47.89 -9.98 69.08
N ILE A 4 -46.98 -9.03 69.30
CA ILE A 4 -47.02 -7.61 68.98
C ILE A 4 -45.84 -7.28 68.04
N LYS A 5 -46.15 -6.54 66.97
CA LYS A 5 -45.36 -5.55 66.18
C LYS A 5 -43.99 -5.92 65.60
N GLY A 6 -43.75 -5.37 64.41
CA GLY A 6 -42.39 -5.05 63.98
C GLY A 6 -42.30 -4.67 62.51
N LEU A 7 -42.60 -3.41 62.20
CA LEU A 7 -42.22 -2.75 60.94
C LEU A 7 -40.69 -2.65 60.92
N PHE A 8 -40.02 -3.34 59.98
CA PHE A 8 -38.58 -3.23 59.77
C PHE A 8 -38.28 -2.36 58.55
N LEU A 9 -37.46 -1.35 58.84
CA LEU A 9 -36.95 -0.30 57.98
C LEU A 9 -35.83 -0.87 57.09
N SER A 10 -35.94 -0.68 55.78
CA SER A 10 -34.97 -1.12 54.78
C SER A 10 -33.72 -0.24 54.82
N ILE A 11 -32.57 -0.86 55.09
CA ILE A 11 -31.24 -0.27 54.88
C ILE A 11 -30.64 -0.99 53.67
N LEU A 12 -30.57 -0.30 52.53
CA LEU A 12 -29.82 -0.78 51.38
C LEU A 12 -28.37 -0.31 51.57
N ALA A 13 -27.48 -1.27 51.79
CA ALA A 13 -26.05 -1.04 51.96
C ALA A 13 -25.42 -0.61 50.62
N LEU A 14 -24.51 0.36 50.68
CA LEU A 14 -23.57 0.64 49.60
C LEU A 14 -22.65 -0.57 49.42
N GLY A 15 -22.72 -1.21 48.26
CA GLY A 15 -21.75 -2.19 47.81
C GLY A 15 -20.73 -1.51 46.91
N VAL A 16 -19.48 -1.47 47.33
CA VAL A 16 -18.33 -1.25 46.45
C VAL A 16 -18.22 -2.43 45.50
N VAL A 17 -18.26 -2.18 44.19
CA VAL A 17 -17.92 -3.21 43.19
C VAL A 17 -16.47 -3.00 42.78
N SER A 18 -15.78 -4.13 42.76
CA SER A 18 -14.37 -4.33 42.42
C SER A 18 -14.03 -3.66 41.08
N CYS A 19 -12.91 -2.94 41.03
CA CYS A 19 -12.17 -2.81 39.79
C CYS A 19 -11.62 -4.21 39.51
N ASP A 20 -12.14 -4.91 38.50
CA ASP A 20 -11.37 -5.96 37.86
C ASP A 20 -10.39 -5.24 36.91
N ASP A 21 -9.11 -5.42 37.18
CA ASP A 21 -8.00 -5.06 36.30
C ASP A 21 -8.12 -5.94 35.04
N ASP A 22 -8.96 -5.52 34.09
CA ASP A 22 -8.85 -5.98 32.72
C ASP A 22 -7.62 -5.29 32.12
N ASP A 23 -6.46 -5.93 32.34
CA ASP A 23 -5.22 -5.74 31.57
C ASP A 23 -5.51 -6.14 30.11
N ASP A 24 -6.29 -5.31 29.42
CA ASP A 24 -6.35 -5.28 27.97
C ASP A 24 -4.99 -4.75 27.52
N ASN A 25 -4.01 -5.65 27.43
CA ASN A 25 -2.80 -5.43 26.67
C ASN A 25 -3.18 -5.38 25.19
N GLU A 26 -3.90 -4.32 24.81
CA GLU A 26 -3.95 -3.80 23.45
C GLU A 26 -2.49 -3.45 23.12
N THR A 27 -1.80 -4.37 22.45
CA THR A 27 -0.59 -4.00 21.73
C THR A 27 -1.02 -2.93 20.75
N MET A 28 -0.70 -1.67 21.05
CA MET A 28 -0.81 -0.62 20.05
C MET A 28 0.21 -0.98 18.97
N GLU A 29 -0.26 -1.67 17.94
CA GLU A 29 0.53 -2.03 16.78
C GLU A 29 1.08 -0.71 16.20
N THR A 30 2.40 -0.57 16.28
CA THR A 30 3.10 0.61 15.79
C THR A 30 2.91 0.68 14.28
N THR A 31 2.43 1.83 13.79
CA THR A 31 2.34 2.07 12.36
C THR A 31 3.68 2.57 11.84
N THR A 32 4.30 1.82 10.94
CA THR A 32 5.44 2.30 10.14
C THR A 32 4.90 2.83 8.81
N SER A 33 5.47 3.91 8.30
CA SER A 33 5.02 4.53 7.05
C SER A 33 6.18 4.84 6.12
N TYR A 34 5.94 4.63 4.84
CA TYR A 34 6.89 4.82 3.75
C TYR A 34 6.27 5.73 2.69
N THR A 35 7.11 6.51 2.02
CA THR A 35 6.70 7.38 0.90
C THR A 35 7.52 7.06 -0.34
N ALA A 36 6.90 7.13 -1.51
CA ALA A 36 7.61 7.09 -2.77
C ALA A 36 7.27 8.33 -3.60
N GLN A 37 8.30 8.99 -4.12
CA GLN A 37 8.11 10.08 -5.09
C GLN A 37 8.15 9.49 -6.49
N LEU A 38 6.99 9.44 -7.15
CA LEU A 38 6.85 8.80 -8.45
C LEU A 38 7.34 9.72 -9.56
N GLY A 39 8.48 9.36 -10.15
CA GLY A 39 9.08 10.00 -11.32
C GLY A 39 8.62 9.36 -12.63
N SER A 40 8.59 10.15 -13.71
CA SER A 40 8.20 9.68 -15.04
C SER A 40 9.24 8.70 -15.61
N ILE A 41 8.73 7.63 -16.23
CA ILE A 41 9.46 6.69 -17.09
C ILE A 41 8.85 6.74 -18.50
N ASN A 42 9.63 6.41 -19.53
CA ASN A 42 9.18 6.34 -20.93
C ASN A 42 8.60 7.66 -21.45
N ASP A 43 9.15 8.79 -21.00
CA ASP A 43 8.69 10.15 -21.32
C ASP A 43 7.17 10.34 -21.15
N SER A 44 6.56 9.57 -20.24
CA SER A 44 5.11 9.52 -20.04
C SER A 44 4.53 10.85 -19.57
N GLY A 45 5.34 11.67 -18.89
CA GLY A 45 4.89 12.84 -18.13
C GLY A 45 4.12 12.49 -16.85
N ALA A 46 3.95 11.21 -16.53
CA ALA A 46 3.32 10.76 -15.30
C ALA A 46 4.18 11.08 -14.07
N SER A 47 3.55 11.50 -12.99
CA SER A 47 4.22 11.79 -11.73
C SER A 47 3.24 11.74 -10.57
N GLY A 48 3.75 11.60 -9.35
CA GLY A 48 2.88 11.50 -8.17
C GLY A 48 3.62 11.22 -6.88
N THR A 49 2.84 10.82 -5.88
CA THR A 49 3.32 10.33 -4.59
C THR A 49 2.53 9.07 -4.24
N ALA A 50 3.23 8.07 -3.70
CA ALA A 50 2.61 6.95 -3.04
C ALA A 50 2.98 6.94 -1.57
N THR A 51 2.07 6.49 -0.69
CA THR A 51 2.39 6.20 0.71
C THR A 51 1.94 4.80 1.06
N VAL A 52 2.78 4.10 1.80
CA VAL A 52 2.52 2.75 2.30
C VAL A 52 2.59 2.80 3.82
N SER A 53 1.56 2.32 4.50
CA SER A 53 1.55 2.24 5.96
C SER A 53 1.31 0.80 6.39
N VAL A 54 2.16 0.29 7.27
CA VAL A 54 2.07 -1.08 7.81
C VAL A 54 1.72 -1.00 9.29
N GLN A 55 0.68 -1.71 9.70
CA GLN A 55 0.27 -1.87 11.10
C GLN A 55 -0.10 -3.34 11.35
N GLY A 56 0.77 -4.07 12.06
CA GLY A 56 0.67 -5.52 12.14
C GLY A 56 0.69 -6.14 10.74
N ASP A 57 -0.29 -7.00 10.43
CA ASP A 57 -0.45 -7.62 9.11
C ASP A 57 -1.27 -6.76 8.12
N MET A 58 -1.63 -5.53 8.48
CA MET A 58 -2.36 -4.63 7.58
C MET A 58 -1.39 -3.72 6.84
N LEU A 59 -1.40 -3.77 5.51
CA LEU A 59 -0.67 -2.86 4.64
C LEU A 59 -1.66 -1.97 3.89
N THR A 60 -1.60 -0.66 4.08
CA THR A 60 -2.44 0.32 3.38
C THR A 60 -1.61 1.11 2.38
N VAL A 61 -2.01 1.09 1.12
CA VAL A 61 -1.36 1.84 0.04
C VAL A 61 -2.27 2.96 -0.41
N ASN A 62 -1.72 4.17 -0.49
CA ASN A 62 -2.32 5.32 -1.14
C ASN A 62 -1.46 5.73 -2.33
N VAL A 63 -2.08 6.00 -3.49
CA VAL A 63 -1.38 6.55 -4.66
C VAL A 63 -2.16 7.75 -5.18
N MET A 64 -1.45 8.86 -5.33
CA MET A 64 -1.93 10.07 -5.99
C MET A 64 -1.01 10.36 -7.16
N ALA A 65 -1.53 10.28 -8.39
CA ALA A 65 -0.74 10.50 -9.60
C ALA A 65 -1.48 11.36 -10.61
N GLN A 66 -0.73 12.00 -11.49
CA GLN A 66 -1.21 12.84 -12.59
C GLN A 66 -0.39 12.58 -13.85
N GLY A 67 -0.88 13.04 -15.01
CA GLY A 67 -0.22 12.79 -16.29
C GLY A 67 -0.43 11.38 -16.82
N MET A 68 -1.41 10.66 -16.28
CA MET A 68 -1.81 9.33 -16.72
C MET A 68 -2.68 9.41 -17.98
N VAL A 69 -2.83 8.31 -18.71
CA VAL A 69 -3.69 8.28 -19.90
C VAL A 69 -5.16 8.40 -19.48
N PRO A 70 -5.90 9.47 -19.86
CA PRO A 70 -7.25 9.69 -19.36
C PRO A 70 -8.23 8.57 -19.70
N ASN A 71 -9.12 8.24 -18.76
CA ASN A 71 -10.17 7.23 -18.91
C ASN A 71 -9.66 5.80 -19.19
N GLN A 72 -8.42 5.50 -18.82
CA GLN A 72 -7.84 4.15 -18.88
C GLN A 72 -7.51 3.64 -17.48
N ALA A 73 -7.58 2.33 -17.30
CA ALA A 73 -7.07 1.69 -16.09
C ALA A 73 -5.55 1.82 -16.04
N HIS A 74 -4.94 1.83 -14.86
CA HIS A 74 -3.49 1.88 -14.72
C HIS A 74 -3.04 0.81 -13.74
N PRO A 75 -2.48 -0.32 -14.22
CA PRO A 75 -1.89 -1.33 -13.36
C PRO A 75 -0.81 -0.73 -12.46
N GLN A 76 -0.77 -1.17 -11.21
CA GLN A 76 0.15 -0.67 -10.19
C GLN A 76 0.64 -1.84 -9.34
N HIS A 77 1.92 -1.87 -9.04
CA HIS A 77 2.51 -2.96 -8.27
C HIS A 77 3.59 -2.44 -7.32
N ILE A 78 3.75 -3.10 -6.18
CA ILE A 78 5.00 -3.08 -5.43
C ILE A 78 5.90 -4.16 -6.02
N HIS A 79 7.11 -3.77 -6.41
CA HIS A 79 8.14 -4.64 -6.95
C HIS A 79 9.34 -4.74 -6.00
N GLY A 80 10.10 -5.82 -6.14
CA GLY A 80 11.37 -6.03 -5.44
C GLY A 80 12.26 -7.03 -6.16
N LEU A 81 13.56 -6.92 -5.94
CA LEU A 81 14.54 -7.92 -6.36
C LEU A 81 14.59 -9.08 -5.35
N MET A 82 15.21 -10.18 -5.76
CA MET A 82 15.46 -11.32 -4.88
C MET A 82 16.69 -11.06 -3.99
N ASP A 83 16.85 -11.87 -2.95
CA ASP A 83 18.05 -11.90 -2.10
C ASP A 83 18.40 -10.54 -1.44
N ASP A 84 17.37 -9.77 -1.07
CA ASP A 84 17.48 -8.49 -0.36
C ASP A 84 18.30 -7.43 -1.13
N GLU A 85 18.28 -7.50 -2.46
CA GLU A 85 18.83 -6.44 -3.30
C GLU A 85 17.85 -5.24 -3.39
N GLU A 86 18.41 -4.03 -3.26
CA GLU A 86 17.67 -2.77 -3.36
C GLU A 86 17.11 -2.60 -4.78
N ALA A 87 15.77 -2.64 -4.91
CA ALA A 87 15.10 -2.35 -6.16
C ALA A 87 15.18 -0.85 -6.48
N THR A 88 15.36 -0.51 -7.75
CA THR A 88 15.47 0.88 -8.19
C THR A 88 14.61 1.16 -9.42
N CYS A 89 14.28 2.42 -9.63
CA CYS A 89 13.63 2.81 -10.86
C CYS A 89 14.59 2.67 -12.06
N PRO A 90 14.15 2.06 -13.17
CA PRO A 90 15.03 1.81 -14.30
C PRO A 90 15.56 3.12 -14.89
N PRO A 91 16.87 3.25 -15.10
CA PRO A 91 17.44 4.40 -15.77
C PRO A 91 17.08 4.38 -17.25
N ALA A 92 17.24 5.51 -17.94
CA ALA A 92 17.05 5.59 -19.39
C ALA A 92 17.90 4.57 -20.18
N SER A 93 19.04 4.14 -19.64
CA SER A 93 19.89 3.11 -20.26
C SER A 93 19.34 1.68 -20.14
N ALA A 94 18.19 1.49 -19.49
CA ALA A 94 17.49 0.21 -19.45
C ALA A 94 16.84 -0.13 -20.80
N ASP A 95 16.56 0.87 -21.65
CA ASP A 95 16.16 0.67 -23.04
C ASP A 95 17.33 0.06 -23.82
N THR A 96 17.32 -1.27 -23.96
CA THR A 96 18.46 -2.04 -24.47
C THR A 96 18.43 -2.21 -25.98
N ASP A 97 17.25 -2.10 -26.59
CA ASP A 97 17.10 -2.14 -28.05
C ASP A 97 17.02 -0.75 -28.71
N GLU A 98 17.04 0.31 -27.90
CA GLU A 98 17.08 1.72 -28.28
C GLU A 98 15.84 2.15 -29.08
N ASP A 99 14.68 1.54 -28.80
CA ASP A 99 13.40 1.88 -29.44
C ASP A 99 12.67 3.07 -28.77
N GLY A 100 13.21 3.56 -27.65
CA GLY A 100 12.70 4.66 -26.86
C GLY A 100 11.73 4.27 -25.75
N ILE A 101 11.48 2.97 -25.54
CA ILE A 101 10.54 2.45 -24.55
C ILE A 101 11.21 1.37 -23.70
N ILE A 102 11.34 1.64 -22.41
CA ILE A 102 11.67 0.63 -21.41
C ILE A 102 10.44 -0.28 -21.21
N THR A 103 10.54 -1.50 -21.71
CA THR A 103 9.52 -2.54 -21.53
C THR A 103 9.62 -3.24 -20.16
N ILE A 104 8.68 -4.15 -19.86
CA ILE A 104 8.77 -4.94 -18.61
C ILE A 104 10.08 -5.75 -18.54
N PRO A 105 10.45 -6.54 -19.56
CA PRO A 105 11.70 -7.30 -19.52
C PRO A 105 12.96 -6.46 -19.33
N GLU A 106 12.94 -5.20 -19.79
CA GLU A 106 14.06 -4.27 -19.69
C GLU A 106 14.14 -3.54 -18.35
N GLY A 107 12.99 -3.26 -17.73
CA GLY A 107 12.92 -2.69 -16.40
C GLY A 107 13.08 -3.72 -15.28
N ALA A 108 12.76 -4.99 -15.53
CA ALA A 108 12.81 -6.07 -14.54
C ALA A 108 14.17 -6.24 -13.84
N PRO A 109 15.33 -6.07 -14.49
CA PRO A 109 16.62 -6.09 -13.79
C PRO A 109 16.82 -4.99 -12.74
N PHE A 110 15.97 -3.96 -12.71
CA PHE A 110 16.07 -2.83 -11.79
C PHE A 110 15.00 -2.90 -10.70
N TYR A 111 13.73 -2.97 -11.08
CA TYR A 111 12.64 -3.00 -10.09
C TYR A 111 12.32 -4.42 -9.60
N GLY A 112 12.69 -5.46 -10.34
CA GLY A 112 12.46 -6.86 -9.97
C GLY A 112 11.07 -7.42 -10.29
N GLU A 113 10.71 -8.51 -9.63
CA GLU A 113 9.42 -9.18 -9.83
C GLU A 113 8.28 -8.44 -9.13
N VAL A 114 7.04 -8.77 -9.48
CA VAL A 114 5.86 -8.24 -8.76
C VAL A 114 5.74 -8.97 -7.42
N LEU A 115 5.85 -8.24 -6.31
CA LEU A 115 5.61 -8.79 -4.97
C LEU A 115 4.15 -8.64 -4.56
N LEU A 116 3.56 -7.46 -4.83
CA LEU A 116 2.16 -7.19 -4.52
C LEU A 116 1.51 -6.43 -5.69
N PRO A 117 0.62 -7.08 -6.45
CA PRO A 117 -0.33 -6.37 -7.30
C PRO A 117 -1.26 -5.56 -6.42
N LEU A 118 -1.44 -4.28 -6.75
CA LEU A 118 -2.35 -3.46 -5.96
C LEU A 118 -3.83 -3.83 -6.21
N ASP A 119 -4.16 -4.71 -7.16
CA ASP A 119 -5.53 -5.11 -7.48
C ASP A 119 -6.46 -3.90 -7.76
N ASP A 120 -7.69 -4.13 -8.21
CA ASP A 120 -8.72 -3.07 -8.44
C ASP A 120 -8.16 -1.78 -9.07
N PHE A 121 -7.31 -1.94 -10.10
CA PHE A 121 -6.48 -0.87 -10.63
C PHE A 121 -7.31 0.38 -10.96
N PRO A 122 -6.86 1.57 -10.53
CA PRO A 122 -7.61 2.80 -10.71
C PRO A 122 -7.70 3.15 -12.19
N MET A 123 -8.87 3.65 -12.59
CA MET A 123 -9.03 4.31 -13.87
C MET A 123 -8.73 5.81 -13.68
N ALA A 124 -7.83 6.35 -14.50
CA ALA A 124 -7.55 7.79 -14.46
C ALA A 124 -8.79 8.58 -14.90
N ASP A 125 -9.00 9.75 -14.28
CA ASP A 125 -10.09 10.66 -14.63
C ASP A 125 -9.87 11.30 -16.02
N GLU A 126 -10.80 12.16 -16.44
CA GLU A 126 -10.73 12.86 -17.74
C GLU A 126 -9.51 13.79 -17.88
N ASN A 127 -8.86 14.15 -16.77
CA ASN A 127 -7.67 14.99 -16.70
C ASN A 127 -6.39 14.17 -16.50
N GLY A 128 -6.47 12.84 -16.47
CA GLY A 128 -5.33 11.96 -16.26
C GLY A 128 -4.86 11.86 -14.81
N ASN A 129 -5.74 12.12 -13.84
CA ASN A 129 -5.44 11.98 -12.41
C ASN A 129 -5.90 10.62 -11.88
N ILE A 130 -5.12 10.06 -10.95
CA ILE A 130 -5.43 8.89 -10.16
C ILE A 130 -5.48 9.28 -8.68
N SER A 131 -6.51 8.77 -7.99
CA SER A 131 -6.56 8.68 -6.54
C SER A 131 -6.95 7.25 -6.19
N TYR A 132 -6.06 6.57 -5.49
CA TYR A 132 -6.18 5.16 -5.17
C TYR A 132 -5.85 4.95 -3.70
N GLU A 133 -6.68 4.17 -3.00
CA GLU A 133 -6.46 3.75 -1.63
C GLU A 133 -6.91 2.29 -1.50
N LYS A 134 -6.08 1.44 -0.91
CA LYS A 134 -6.45 0.07 -0.58
C LYS A 134 -5.68 -0.47 0.60
N THR A 135 -6.35 -1.26 1.41
CA THR A 135 -5.75 -2.04 2.50
C THR A 135 -5.71 -3.52 2.12
N PHE A 136 -4.56 -4.14 2.34
CA PHE A 136 -4.28 -5.55 2.15
C PHE A 136 -4.05 -6.19 3.52
N MET A 137 -4.60 -7.38 3.70
CA MET A 137 -4.20 -8.28 4.78
C MET A 137 -3.02 -9.09 4.26
N LEU A 138 -1.84 -8.95 4.86
CA LEU A 138 -0.63 -9.69 4.50
C LEU A 138 -0.77 -11.16 4.91
N GLY A 139 -0.28 -12.08 4.07
CA GLY A 139 -0.37 -13.53 4.28
C GLY A 139 -1.77 -14.13 4.06
N GLU A 140 -2.73 -13.35 3.56
CA GLU A 140 -4.09 -13.81 3.26
C GLU A 140 -4.43 -13.67 1.78
N ASN A 141 -5.29 -14.54 1.25
CA ASN A 141 -5.81 -14.44 -0.13
C ASN A 141 -4.73 -14.38 -1.23
N GLY A 142 -3.51 -14.88 -0.95
CA GLY A 142 -2.40 -14.87 -1.90
C GLY A 142 -1.58 -13.58 -1.91
N THR A 143 -1.81 -12.66 -0.96
CA THR A 143 -0.88 -11.56 -0.70
C THR A 143 0.39 -12.11 -0.03
N PRO A 144 1.54 -11.45 -0.24
CA PRO A 144 2.75 -11.78 0.51
C PRO A 144 2.54 -11.56 2.01
N THR A 145 3.24 -12.34 2.82
CA THR A 145 3.42 -12.07 4.24
C THR A 145 4.31 -10.84 4.45
N ALA A 146 4.33 -10.29 5.66
CA ALA A 146 5.27 -9.23 6.02
C ALA A 146 6.74 -9.66 5.83
N GLU A 147 7.06 -10.94 6.08
CA GLU A 147 8.39 -11.51 5.85
C GLU A 147 8.73 -11.64 4.36
N GLU A 148 7.75 -11.87 3.48
CA GLU A 148 7.98 -11.95 2.02
C GLU A 148 8.07 -10.57 1.35
N LEU A 149 7.40 -9.55 1.90
CA LEU A 149 7.64 -8.17 1.50
C LEU A 149 8.99 -7.66 2.03
N ASP A 150 9.40 -8.17 3.18
CA ASP A 150 10.64 -7.83 3.91
C ASP A 150 10.86 -6.30 3.95
N ASP A 151 12.11 -5.82 3.84
CA ASP A 151 12.41 -4.39 3.93
C ASP A 151 11.72 -3.60 2.81
N LEU A 152 10.73 -2.79 3.19
CA LEU A 152 10.01 -1.95 2.24
C LEU A 152 10.88 -0.82 1.69
N GLU A 153 12.00 -0.46 2.33
CA GLU A 153 12.95 0.53 1.78
C GLU A 153 13.66 -0.01 0.52
N ASP A 154 13.78 -1.33 0.39
CA ASP A 154 14.37 -2.00 -0.78
C ASP A 154 13.34 -2.26 -1.90
N ARG A 155 12.16 -1.62 -1.83
CA ARG A 155 11.05 -1.84 -2.77
C ARG A 155 10.71 -0.58 -3.54
N VAL A 156 10.10 -0.80 -4.71
CA VAL A 156 9.63 0.30 -5.56
C VAL A 156 8.15 0.12 -5.91
N ILE A 157 7.46 1.24 -6.11
CA ILE A 157 6.12 1.25 -6.69
C ILE A 157 6.22 1.62 -8.16
N VAL A 158 5.64 0.79 -9.04
CA VAL A 158 5.60 1.04 -10.49
C VAL A 158 4.16 1.20 -10.95
N LEU A 159 3.89 2.27 -11.68
CA LEU A 159 2.64 2.52 -12.40
C LEU A 159 2.82 2.19 -13.88
N HIS A 160 1.81 1.61 -14.51
CA HIS A 160 1.83 1.23 -15.93
C HIS A 160 0.67 1.85 -16.72
N GLY A 161 0.71 1.72 -18.04
CA GLY A 161 -0.37 2.14 -18.94
C GLY A 161 0.01 3.35 -19.79
N LEU A 162 0.96 3.17 -20.71
CA LEU A 162 1.42 4.23 -21.61
C LEU A 162 0.51 4.32 -22.85
N ASN A 163 0.37 5.52 -23.42
CA ASN A 163 -0.08 5.69 -24.79
C ASN A 163 1.14 5.66 -25.73
N ASN A 164 1.35 4.55 -26.43
CA ASN A 164 2.44 4.37 -27.38
C ASN A 164 1.89 4.39 -28.81
N ASN A 165 2.28 5.39 -29.61
CA ASN A 165 1.83 5.54 -31.00
C ASN A 165 0.29 5.53 -31.17
N ASP A 166 -0.41 6.32 -30.34
CA ASP A 166 -1.87 6.42 -30.29
C ASP A 166 -2.61 5.13 -29.84
N GLU A 167 -1.88 4.15 -29.32
CA GLU A 167 -2.42 2.93 -28.72
C GLU A 167 -2.11 2.88 -27.22
N TYR A 168 -3.14 2.64 -26.41
CA TYR A 168 -2.96 2.41 -24.98
C TYR A 168 -2.42 0.99 -24.73
N VAL A 169 -1.30 0.91 -24.01
CA VAL A 169 -0.63 -0.35 -23.66
C VAL A 169 -0.48 -0.44 -22.15
N ALA A 170 -1.35 -1.26 -21.53
CA ALA A 170 -1.46 -1.40 -20.08
C ALA A 170 -0.18 -1.86 -19.36
N THR A 171 0.73 -2.52 -20.08
CA THR A 171 1.92 -3.16 -19.48
C THR A 171 3.15 -2.26 -19.46
N ILE A 172 3.19 -1.19 -20.25
CA ILE A 172 4.38 -0.33 -20.34
C ILE A 172 4.45 0.54 -19.07
N PRO A 173 5.58 0.51 -18.32
CA PRO A 173 5.79 1.38 -17.16
C PRO A 173 5.71 2.87 -17.54
N VAL A 174 5.08 3.68 -16.69
CA VAL A 174 4.92 5.12 -16.89
C VAL A 174 5.46 5.94 -15.73
N ALA A 175 5.47 5.40 -14.51
CA ALA A 175 6.10 6.07 -13.38
C ALA A 175 6.64 5.06 -12.38
N CYS A 176 7.67 5.45 -11.64
CA CYS A 176 8.27 4.64 -10.59
C CYS A 176 8.78 5.53 -9.45
N GLY A 177 8.80 5.00 -8.23
CA GLY A 177 9.55 5.59 -7.12
C GLY A 177 9.98 4.53 -6.11
N GLU A 178 11.20 4.70 -5.58
CA GLU A 178 11.70 3.99 -4.40
C GLU A 178 10.90 4.39 -3.15
N LEU A 179 10.70 3.45 -2.23
CA LEU A 179 10.04 3.68 -0.96
C LEU A 179 11.07 4.09 0.09
N ASP A 180 10.84 5.20 0.77
CA ASP A 180 11.66 5.68 1.88
C ASP A 180 10.82 5.70 3.17
N GLU A 181 11.36 5.23 4.31
CA GLU A 181 10.69 5.36 5.62
C GLU A 181 10.52 6.85 6.03
N MET A 182 9.38 7.21 6.63
CA MET A 182 9.00 8.57 7.03
C MET A 182 9.36 8.96 8.47
#